data_AF-A0A067P233-F1
#
_entry.id   AF-A0A067P233-F1
#
_cell.length_a   1.000
_cell.length_b   1.000
_cell.length_c   1.000
_cell.angle_alpha   90.00
_cell.angle_beta   90.00
_cell.angle_gamma   90.00
#
_symmetry.space_group_name_H-M   'P 1'
#
loop_
_entity.id
_entity.type
_entity.pdbx_description
1 polymer ?
#
loop_
_entity_poly.entity_id
_entity_poly.type
_entity_poly.pdbx_seq_one_letter_code
_entity_poly.pdbx_strand_id
1 'polypeptide(L)'
;MKLTPELLAQAQSALNPIKERQLDLRGYKIPTIENLGVTRDQHDAIDLTDNAINVLGNLPLLKRLQTLLLANNRIAAISPSLHLSVPNLTTLVLTNNNITELGDLEPLKDTRNLQYLSLLGNPVREKKWYREWLVWRIPGLRVLDFQRIRDKERKTAKTLFLTADNLPTALATTLSTTVSTHSSKTTLTIDEPKAAMQTGKAGRLMSKEDAEKVKAAIAKATSVEEIRKLERSLREGYMPEMESVGA
;
A
#
# COMPACT_ATOMS: atom_id res chain seq x y z
N MET A 1 -9.71 19.89 -6.21
CA MET A 1 -10.71 20.02 -5.13
C MET A 1 -10.48 18.87 -4.16
N LYS A 2 -10.67 19.03 -2.85
CA LYS A 2 -10.58 17.89 -1.92
C LYS A 2 -11.80 16.98 -2.11
N LEU A 3 -11.65 15.68 -1.84
CA LEU A 3 -12.76 14.73 -1.95
C LEU A 3 -13.57 14.77 -0.65
N THR A 4 -14.50 15.72 -0.55
CA THR A 4 -15.28 15.91 0.67
C THR A 4 -16.58 15.08 0.66
N PRO A 5 -17.18 14.80 1.83
CA PRO A 5 -18.50 14.17 1.93
C PRO A 5 -19.58 14.88 1.13
N GLU A 6 -19.55 16.21 1.09
CA GLU A 6 -20.53 17.03 0.37
C GLU A 6 -20.41 16.82 -1.15
N LEU A 7 -19.18 16.76 -1.67
CA LEU A 7 -18.94 16.45 -3.08
C LEU A 7 -19.47 15.05 -3.42
N LEU A 8 -19.22 14.06 -2.55
CA LEU A 8 -19.71 12.69 -2.73
C LEU A 8 -21.23 12.60 -2.71
N ALA A 9 -21.90 13.41 -1.90
CA ALA A 9 -23.36 13.45 -1.83
C ALA A 9 -23.99 14.11 -3.08
N GLN A 10 -23.28 15.02 -3.73
CA GLN A 10 -23.72 15.71 -4.94
C GLN A 10 -23.33 14.97 -6.23
N ALA A 11 -22.34 14.08 -6.16
CA ALA A 11 -21.84 13.32 -7.30
C ALA A 11 -22.94 12.45 -7.91
N GLN A 12 -22.94 12.36 -9.24
CA GLN A 12 -23.94 11.58 -9.96
C GLN A 12 -23.69 10.08 -9.74
N SER A 13 -24.75 9.38 -9.36
CA SER A 13 -24.78 7.91 -9.27
C SER A 13 -25.81 7.37 -10.25
N ALA A 14 -25.36 6.57 -11.22
CA ALA A 14 -26.22 6.04 -12.29
C ALA A 14 -25.78 4.62 -12.70
N LEU A 15 -26.62 3.91 -13.45
CA LEU A 15 -26.23 2.65 -14.07
C LEU A 15 -25.37 2.94 -15.31
N ASN A 16 -24.19 2.33 -15.38
CA ASN A 16 -23.34 2.40 -16.56
C ASN A 16 -23.83 1.41 -17.66
N PRO A 17 -23.26 1.45 -18.88
CA PRO A 17 -23.70 0.59 -19.99
C PRO A 17 -23.61 -0.92 -19.73
N ILE A 18 -22.80 -1.36 -18.77
CA ILE A 18 -22.67 -2.76 -18.36
C ILE A 18 -23.52 -3.11 -17.13
N LYS A 19 -24.44 -2.22 -16.74
CA LYS A 19 -25.41 -2.37 -15.65
C LYS A 19 -24.79 -2.37 -14.24
N GLU A 20 -23.61 -1.81 -14.07
CA GLU A 20 -23.03 -1.54 -12.76
C GLU A 20 -23.52 -0.18 -12.23
N ARG A 21 -23.82 -0.08 -10.93
CA ARG A 21 -24.06 1.23 -10.30
C ARG A 21 -22.73 1.96 -10.17
N GLN A 22 -22.56 3.01 -10.98
CA GLN A 22 -21.34 3.79 -11.06
C GLN A 22 -21.49 5.14 -10.35
N LEU A 23 -20.49 5.50 -9.54
CA LEU A 23 -20.31 6.85 -9.01
C LEU A 23 -19.37 7.64 -9.94
N ASP A 24 -19.82 8.79 -10.43
CA ASP A 24 -19.03 9.67 -11.30
C ASP A 24 -18.30 10.76 -10.48
N LEU A 25 -16.98 10.67 -10.44
CA LEU A 25 -16.07 11.63 -9.80
C LEU A 25 -15.04 12.18 -10.80
N ARG A 26 -15.40 12.27 -12.09
CA ARG A 26 -14.51 12.76 -13.13
C ARG A 26 -14.19 14.25 -13.01
N GLY A 27 -12.96 14.63 -13.32
CA GLY A 27 -12.62 16.04 -13.60
C GLY A 27 -12.56 16.99 -12.38
N TYR A 28 -12.71 16.50 -11.15
CA TYR A 28 -12.72 17.35 -9.94
C TYR A 28 -11.33 17.79 -9.45
N LYS A 29 -10.26 17.39 -10.16
CA LYS A 29 -8.87 17.65 -9.77
C LYS A 29 -8.59 17.18 -8.34
N ILE A 30 -9.08 15.98 -8.00
CA ILE A 30 -8.92 15.35 -6.70
C ILE A 30 -7.45 14.93 -6.52
N PRO A 31 -6.73 15.41 -5.48
CA PRO A 31 -5.33 15.04 -5.26
C PRO A 31 -5.16 13.71 -4.51
N THR A 32 -6.14 13.36 -3.67
CA THR A 32 -6.07 12.22 -2.75
C THR A 32 -7.46 11.61 -2.62
N ILE A 33 -7.53 10.28 -2.65
CA ILE A 33 -8.76 9.55 -2.32
C ILE A 33 -8.95 9.62 -0.81
N GLU A 34 -10.15 10.00 -0.35
CA GLU A 34 -10.52 10.11 1.05
C GLU A 34 -12.06 10.10 1.17
N ASN A 35 -12.59 9.92 2.38
CA ASN A 35 -14.01 10.06 2.70
C ASN A 35 -15.00 9.14 1.94
N LEU A 36 -14.51 8.15 1.19
CA LEU A 36 -15.38 7.21 0.47
C LEU A 36 -16.26 6.35 1.38
N GLY A 37 -16.04 6.34 2.70
CA GLY A 37 -16.91 5.64 3.65
C GLY A 37 -18.36 6.15 3.63
N VAL A 38 -18.55 7.42 3.25
CA VAL A 38 -19.87 8.05 3.09
C VAL A 38 -20.71 7.40 1.98
N THR A 39 -20.06 6.73 1.02
CA THR A 39 -20.75 6.04 -0.09
C THR A 39 -21.45 4.74 0.32
N ARG A 40 -21.24 4.27 1.57
CA ARG A 40 -21.90 3.10 2.18
C ARG A 40 -21.83 1.82 1.33
N ASP A 41 -20.74 1.62 0.58
CA ASP A 41 -20.49 0.43 -0.24
C ASP A 41 -21.64 0.10 -1.22
N GLN A 42 -22.29 1.15 -1.75
CA GLN A 42 -23.46 1.00 -2.63
C GLN A 42 -23.09 0.84 -4.11
N HIS A 43 -21.86 1.16 -4.50
CA HIS A 43 -21.44 1.28 -5.89
C HIS A 43 -20.65 0.06 -6.35
N ASP A 44 -20.95 -0.41 -7.56
CA ASP A 44 -20.24 -1.49 -8.25
C ASP A 44 -19.00 -0.93 -8.98
N ALA A 45 -19.08 0.32 -9.44
CA ALA A 45 -17.99 1.03 -10.11
C ALA A 45 -17.78 2.44 -9.55
N ILE A 46 -16.53 2.90 -9.51
CA ILE A 46 -16.19 4.29 -9.21
C ILE A 46 -15.29 4.81 -10.32
N ASP A 47 -15.68 5.96 -10.86
CA ASP A 47 -14.94 6.64 -11.91
C ASP A 47 -14.24 7.89 -11.40
N LEU A 48 -12.92 7.81 -11.31
CA LEU A 48 -12.02 8.87 -10.86
C LEU A 48 -11.14 9.38 -12.02
N THR A 49 -11.58 9.20 -13.27
CA THR A 49 -10.85 9.65 -14.46
C THR A 49 -10.65 11.18 -14.45
N ASP A 50 -9.54 11.65 -15.04
CA ASP A 50 -9.19 13.08 -15.15
C ASP A 50 -9.07 13.81 -13.80
N ASN A 51 -8.40 13.17 -12.84
CA ASN A 51 -8.07 13.76 -11.55
C ASN A 51 -6.55 13.93 -11.37
N ALA A 52 -6.11 14.27 -10.16
CA ALA A 52 -4.71 14.50 -9.83
C ALA A 52 -4.23 13.54 -8.74
N ILE A 53 -4.77 12.31 -8.70
CA ILE A 53 -4.50 11.35 -7.64
C ILE A 53 -3.07 10.82 -7.78
N ASN A 54 -2.30 10.89 -6.69
CA ASN A 54 -0.89 10.44 -6.67
C ASN A 54 -0.71 9.00 -6.18
N VAL A 55 -1.58 8.52 -5.30
CA VAL A 55 -1.47 7.20 -4.66
C VAL A 55 -2.83 6.51 -4.71
N LEU A 56 -2.84 5.27 -5.21
CA LEU A 56 -4.01 4.40 -5.13
C LEU A 56 -4.05 3.75 -3.74
N GLY A 57 -4.80 4.36 -2.83
CA GLY A 57 -4.93 3.90 -1.46
C GLY A 57 -6.05 4.65 -0.74
N ASN A 58 -6.05 4.55 0.59
CA ASN A 58 -7.04 5.22 1.45
C ASN A 58 -8.51 4.92 1.09
N LEU A 59 -8.74 3.70 0.58
CA LEU A 59 -10.06 3.17 0.33
C LEU A 59 -10.58 2.53 1.61
N PRO A 60 -11.83 2.81 2.04
CA PRO A 60 -12.48 2.02 3.08
C PRO A 60 -12.76 0.61 2.54
N LEU A 61 -13.27 -0.27 3.41
CA LEU A 61 -13.75 -1.58 2.98
C LEU A 61 -14.98 -1.43 2.07
N LEU A 62 -14.78 -1.68 0.78
CA LEU A 62 -15.81 -1.66 -0.26
C LEU A 62 -15.92 -3.07 -0.86
N LYS A 63 -16.83 -3.89 -0.32
CA LYS A 63 -17.02 -5.28 -0.74
C LYS A 63 -17.77 -5.36 -2.07
N ARG A 64 -18.58 -4.35 -2.40
CA ARG A 64 -19.37 -4.33 -3.62
C ARG A 64 -18.57 -3.87 -4.83
N LEU A 65 -17.54 -3.04 -4.61
CA LEU A 65 -16.77 -2.44 -5.69
C LEU A 65 -16.04 -3.49 -6.53
N GLN A 66 -16.31 -3.48 -7.83
CA GLN A 66 -15.73 -4.39 -8.83
C GLN A 66 -14.86 -3.66 -9.85
N THR A 67 -15.18 -2.39 -10.14
CA THR A 67 -14.53 -1.62 -11.21
C THR A 67 -14.00 -0.28 -10.69
N LEU A 68 -12.69 -0.06 -10.88
CA LEU A 68 -12.03 1.22 -10.60
C LEU A 68 -11.46 1.81 -11.88
N LEU A 69 -11.96 3.00 -12.25
CA LEU A 69 -11.48 3.77 -13.38
C LEU A 69 -10.65 4.95 -12.88
N LEU A 70 -9.36 4.93 -13.14
CA LEU A 70 -8.38 5.91 -12.66
C LEU A 70 -7.54 6.45 -13.82
N ALA A 71 -8.12 6.53 -15.02
CA ALA A 71 -7.40 7.02 -16.18
C ALA A 71 -7.02 8.51 -16.02
N ASN A 72 -5.92 8.93 -16.66
CA ASN A 72 -5.45 10.33 -16.66
C ASN A 72 -5.29 10.90 -15.24
N ASN A 73 -4.56 10.18 -14.39
CA ASN A 73 -4.19 10.61 -13.04
C ASN A 73 -2.66 10.70 -12.91
N ARG A 74 -2.15 10.83 -11.68
CA ARG A 74 -0.71 10.92 -11.39
C ARG A 74 -0.26 9.77 -10.49
N ILE A 75 -0.93 8.61 -10.58
CA ILE A 75 -0.71 7.50 -9.67
C ILE A 75 0.68 6.96 -9.91
N ALA A 76 1.47 6.98 -8.84
CA ALA A 76 2.87 6.55 -8.85
C ALA A 76 3.11 5.42 -7.85
N ALA A 77 2.19 5.23 -6.88
CA ALA A 77 2.26 4.16 -5.89
C ALA A 77 0.88 3.56 -5.61
N ILE A 78 0.86 2.28 -5.23
CA ILE A 78 -0.33 1.53 -4.84
C ILE A 78 -0.16 1.10 -3.38
N SER A 79 -1.22 1.21 -2.58
CA SER A 79 -1.20 0.78 -1.19
C SER A 79 -1.00 -0.74 -1.08
N PRO A 80 -0.08 -1.25 -0.24
CA PRO A 80 0.08 -2.68 0.01
C PRO A 80 -1.22 -3.36 0.48
N SER A 81 -2.05 -2.63 1.22
CA SER A 81 -3.32 -3.11 1.78
C SER A 81 -4.52 -2.99 0.82
N LEU A 82 -4.31 -2.66 -0.46
CA LEU A 82 -5.41 -2.44 -1.42
C LEU A 82 -6.38 -3.64 -1.47
N HIS A 83 -5.85 -4.85 -1.42
CA HIS A 83 -6.65 -6.08 -1.47
C HIS A 83 -7.59 -6.25 -0.26
N LEU A 84 -7.30 -5.62 0.88
CA LEU A 84 -8.17 -5.62 2.06
C LEU A 84 -9.33 -4.63 1.89
N SER A 85 -9.06 -3.47 1.28
CA SER A 85 -10.09 -2.45 1.04
C SER A 85 -11.06 -2.85 -0.06
N VAL A 86 -10.58 -3.46 -1.15
CA VAL A 86 -11.40 -3.80 -2.33
C VAL A 86 -11.27 -5.28 -2.70
N PRO A 87 -11.77 -6.20 -1.86
CA PRO A 87 -11.52 -7.64 -2.00
C PRO A 87 -12.11 -8.25 -3.28
N ASN A 88 -13.14 -7.63 -3.85
CA ASN A 88 -13.84 -8.11 -5.05
C ASN A 88 -13.51 -7.30 -6.32
N LEU A 89 -12.42 -6.53 -6.31
CA LEU A 89 -11.97 -5.78 -7.47
C LEU A 89 -11.66 -6.72 -8.64
N THR A 90 -12.31 -6.51 -9.78
CA THR A 90 -12.12 -7.30 -11.01
C THR A 90 -11.49 -6.50 -12.14
N THR A 91 -11.75 -5.20 -12.20
CA THR A 91 -11.31 -4.30 -13.26
C THR A 91 -10.60 -3.08 -12.67
N LEU A 92 -9.35 -2.87 -13.07
CA LEU A 92 -8.55 -1.72 -12.67
C LEU A 92 -7.96 -1.04 -13.91
N VAL A 93 -8.37 0.20 -14.16
CA VAL A 93 -7.88 1.00 -15.29
C VAL A 93 -6.98 2.10 -14.75
N LEU A 94 -5.68 1.98 -15.03
CA LEU A 94 -4.62 2.91 -14.65
C LEU A 94 -4.00 3.59 -15.88
N THR A 95 -4.73 3.68 -16.99
CA THR A 95 -4.25 4.30 -18.23
C THR A 95 -3.77 5.75 -18.00
N ASN A 96 -2.64 6.13 -18.59
CA ASN A 96 -2.03 7.45 -18.47
C ASN A 96 -1.83 7.87 -17.01
N ASN A 97 -1.02 7.10 -16.28
CA ASN A 97 -0.56 7.40 -14.92
C ASN A 97 0.98 7.43 -14.89
N ASN A 98 1.57 7.49 -13.70
CA ASN A 98 3.00 7.67 -13.50
C ASN A 98 3.66 6.48 -12.78
N ILE A 99 3.19 5.26 -13.05
CA ILE A 99 3.80 4.04 -12.50
C ILE A 99 5.07 3.74 -13.31
N THR A 100 6.21 3.72 -12.63
CA THR A 100 7.53 3.69 -13.29
C THR A 100 8.23 2.34 -13.19
N GLU A 101 8.18 1.66 -12.05
CA GLU A 101 8.87 0.38 -11.84
C GLU A 101 7.89 -0.79 -11.66
N LEU A 102 8.37 -2.01 -11.94
CA LEU A 102 7.56 -3.23 -11.78
C LEU A 102 7.24 -3.49 -10.30
N GLY A 103 8.17 -3.20 -9.39
CA GLY A 103 7.95 -3.34 -7.95
C GLY A 103 6.81 -2.46 -7.42
N ASP A 104 6.49 -1.34 -8.08
CA ASP A 104 5.36 -0.48 -7.68
C ASP A 104 3.99 -1.18 -7.86
N LEU A 105 3.95 -2.22 -8.69
CA LEU A 105 2.77 -3.05 -8.96
C LEU A 105 2.68 -4.30 -8.07
N GLU A 106 3.72 -4.54 -7.24
CA GLU A 106 3.79 -5.66 -6.29
C GLU A 106 2.54 -5.78 -5.37
N PRO A 107 1.93 -4.67 -4.88
CA PRO A 107 0.68 -4.73 -4.10
C PRO A 107 -0.49 -5.42 -4.81
N LEU A 108 -0.50 -5.48 -6.13
CA LEU A 108 -1.59 -6.10 -6.90
C LEU A 108 -1.57 -7.63 -6.84
N LYS A 109 -0.47 -8.26 -6.40
CA LYS A 109 -0.38 -9.73 -6.30
C LYS A 109 -1.48 -10.35 -5.43
N ASP A 110 -1.89 -9.63 -4.39
CA ASP A 110 -2.85 -10.11 -3.39
C ASP A 110 -4.30 -9.85 -3.81
N THR A 111 -4.51 -9.11 -4.92
CA THR A 111 -5.83 -8.86 -5.52
C THR A 111 -6.29 -10.07 -6.36
N ARG A 112 -6.71 -11.14 -5.67
CA ARG A 112 -7.00 -12.46 -6.29
C ARG A 112 -8.10 -12.43 -7.36
N ASN A 113 -9.03 -11.49 -7.27
CA ASN A 113 -10.16 -11.37 -8.19
C ASN A 113 -9.88 -10.48 -9.41
N LEU A 114 -8.70 -9.84 -9.48
CA LEU A 114 -8.35 -8.92 -10.55
C LEU A 114 -8.18 -9.68 -11.87
N GLN A 115 -8.99 -9.33 -12.86
CA GLN A 115 -9.06 -9.98 -14.17
C GLN A 115 -8.68 -9.05 -15.32
N TYR A 116 -8.97 -7.75 -15.20
CA TYR A 116 -8.74 -6.76 -16.23
C TYR A 116 -7.86 -5.64 -15.70
N LEU A 117 -6.70 -5.45 -16.30
CA LEU A 117 -5.74 -4.40 -15.94
C LEU A 117 -5.34 -3.63 -17.19
N SER A 118 -5.37 -2.30 -17.11
CA SER A 118 -4.78 -1.42 -18.12
C SER A 118 -3.77 -0.49 -17.49
N LEU A 119 -2.55 -0.50 -18.02
CA LEU A 119 -1.42 0.33 -17.63
C LEU A 119 -0.85 1.08 -18.84
N LEU A 120 -1.58 1.14 -19.95
CA LEU A 120 -1.23 1.92 -21.14
C LEU A 120 -0.87 3.36 -20.76
N GLY A 121 0.18 3.92 -21.37
CA GLY A 121 0.63 5.27 -21.08
C GLY A 121 1.36 5.45 -19.75
N ASN A 122 1.69 4.36 -19.03
CA ASN A 122 2.61 4.41 -17.89
C ASN A 122 4.04 4.07 -18.32
N PRO A 123 5.08 4.69 -17.73
CA PRO A 123 6.49 4.38 -18.04
C PRO A 123 6.88 2.91 -17.78
N VAL A 124 6.24 2.23 -16.82
CA VAL A 124 6.49 0.81 -16.51
C VAL A 124 6.32 -0.12 -17.73
N ARG A 125 5.52 0.29 -18.72
CA ARG A 125 5.28 -0.50 -19.94
C ARG A 125 6.55 -0.69 -20.79
N GLU A 126 7.50 0.23 -20.71
CA GLU A 126 8.76 0.16 -21.45
C GLU A 126 9.81 -0.73 -20.77
N LYS A 127 9.53 -1.20 -19.55
CA LYS A 127 10.44 -2.06 -18.79
C LYS A 127 10.54 -3.44 -19.42
N LYS A 128 11.75 -4.01 -19.38
CA LYS A 128 11.99 -5.39 -19.79
C LYS A 128 11.15 -6.33 -18.95
N TRP A 129 10.61 -7.37 -19.58
CA TRP A 129 9.80 -8.41 -18.94
C TRP A 129 8.48 -7.90 -18.32
N TYR A 130 8.03 -6.70 -18.68
CA TYR A 130 6.81 -6.09 -18.15
C TYR A 130 5.60 -7.03 -18.18
N ARG A 131 5.35 -7.61 -19.35
CA ARG A 131 4.17 -8.46 -19.56
C ARG A 131 4.31 -9.79 -18.84
N GLU A 132 5.45 -10.45 -18.98
CA GLU A 132 5.71 -11.74 -18.34
C GLU A 132 5.66 -11.62 -16.82
N TRP A 133 6.25 -10.56 -16.26
CA TRP A 133 6.30 -10.34 -14.82
C TRP A 133 4.90 -10.15 -14.24
N LEU A 134 4.04 -9.34 -14.88
CA LEU A 134 2.64 -9.16 -14.43
C LEU A 134 1.82 -10.44 -14.54
N VAL A 135 2.00 -11.19 -15.64
CA VAL A 135 1.32 -12.48 -15.85
C VAL A 135 1.71 -13.51 -14.78
N TRP A 136 2.95 -13.48 -14.32
CA TRP A 136 3.44 -14.33 -13.23
C TRP A 136 2.97 -13.84 -11.86
N ARG A 137 3.09 -12.54 -11.59
CA ARG A 137 2.79 -11.95 -10.27
C ARG A 137 1.30 -11.92 -9.96
N ILE A 138 0.46 -11.72 -10.97
CA ILE A 138 -1.00 -11.65 -10.85
C ILE A 138 -1.62 -12.82 -11.63
N PRO A 139 -1.68 -14.03 -11.05
CA PRO A 139 -2.11 -15.22 -11.78
C PRO A 139 -3.59 -15.14 -12.23
N GLY A 140 -4.44 -14.39 -11.51
CA GLY A 140 -5.86 -14.19 -11.84
C GLY A 140 -6.11 -13.31 -13.08
N LEU A 141 -5.10 -12.56 -13.53
CA LEU A 141 -5.24 -11.58 -14.60
C LEU A 141 -5.53 -12.26 -15.94
N ARG A 142 -6.62 -11.87 -16.63
CA ARG A 142 -7.06 -12.45 -17.91
C ARG A 142 -6.73 -11.57 -19.11
N VAL A 143 -6.81 -10.26 -18.92
CA VAL A 143 -6.57 -9.26 -19.97
C VAL A 143 -5.66 -8.18 -19.40
N LEU A 144 -4.55 -7.94 -20.09
CA LEU A 144 -3.61 -6.86 -19.80
C LEU A 144 -3.52 -5.96 -21.02
N ASP A 145 -3.73 -4.64 -20.84
CA ASP A 145 -3.62 -3.63 -21.89
C ASP A 145 -4.48 -3.95 -23.12
N PHE A 146 -5.72 -4.39 -22.87
CA PHE A 146 -6.68 -4.84 -23.88
C PHE A 146 -6.24 -6.06 -24.69
N GLN A 147 -5.18 -6.76 -24.26
CA GLN A 147 -4.71 -8.00 -24.87
C GLN A 147 -4.92 -9.19 -23.93
N ARG A 148 -5.62 -10.22 -24.45
CA ARG A 148 -5.86 -11.46 -23.71
C ARG A 148 -4.53 -12.17 -23.42
N ILE A 149 -4.35 -12.61 -22.18
CA ILE A 149 -3.18 -13.40 -21.75
C ILE A 149 -3.40 -14.85 -22.17
N ARG A 150 -2.43 -15.42 -22.87
CA ARG A 150 -2.45 -16.82 -23.31
C ARG A 150 -1.67 -17.72 -22.36
N ASP A 151 -2.00 -19.01 -22.35
CA ASP A 151 -1.31 -19.98 -21.49
C ASP A 151 0.17 -20.17 -21.86
N LYS A 152 0.54 -19.95 -23.13
CA LYS A 152 1.94 -19.95 -23.56
C LYS A 152 2.75 -18.92 -22.78
N GLU A 153 2.23 -17.70 -22.64
CA GLU A 153 2.87 -16.60 -21.92
C GLU A 153 2.97 -16.90 -20.42
N ARG A 154 1.96 -17.57 -19.85
CA ARG A 154 2.02 -18.02 -18.44
C ARG A 154 3.11 -19.04 -18.21
N LYS A 155 3.30 -19.98 -19.14
CA LYS A 155 4.36 -20.99 -19.06
C LYS A 155 5.73 -20.34 -19.16
N THR A 156 5.94 -19.43 -20.12
CA THR A 156 7.21 -18.71 -20.28
C THR A 156 7.53 -17.84 -19.05
N ALA A 157 6.53 -17.15 -18.50
CA ALA A 157 6.72 -16.36 -17.29
C ALA A 157 7.11 -17.25 -16.09
N LYS A 158 6.45 -18.39 -15.90
CA LYS A 158 6.83 -19.35 -14.85
C LYS A 158 8.27 -19.84 -15.00
N THR A 159 8.71 -20.17 -16.21
CA THR A 159 10.10 -20.62 -16.45
C THR A 159 11.15 -19.53 -16.22
N LEU A 160 10.77 -18.25 -16.37
CA LEU A 160 11.68 -17.11 -16.16
C LEU A 160 11.81 -16.73 -14.68
N PHE A 161 10.71 -16.79 -13.93
CA PHE A 161 10.65 -16.24 -12.57
C PHE A 161 10.60 -17.29 -11.46
N LEU A 162 10.45 -18.58 -11.77
CA LEU A 162 10.50 -19.66 -10.80
C LEU A 162 11.67 -20.60 -11.08
N THR A 163 12.35 -21.01 -10.02
CA THR A 163 13.30 -22.13 -10.04
C THR A 163 12.56 -23.47 -10.06
N ALA A 164 13.29 -24.58 -10.25
CA ALA A 164 12.73 -25.93 -10.20
C ALA A 164 11.99 -26.22 -8.88
N ASP A 165 12.42 -25.59 -7.79
CA ASP A 165 11.83 -25.72 -6.45
C ASP A 165 10.64 -24.77 -6.20
N ASN A 166 10.11 -24.11 -7.25
CA ASN A 166 9.08 -23.07 -7.18
C ASN A 166 9.46 -21.84 -6.33
N LEU A 167 10.75 -21.53 -6.20
CA LEU A 167 11.22 -20.32 -5.54
C LEU A 167 11.41 -19.19 -6.56
N PRO A 168 11.17 -17.91 -6.18
CA PRO A 168 11.46 -16.77 -7.04
C PRO A 168 12.93 -16.74 -7.45
N THR A 169 13.20 -16.52 -8.74
CA THR A 169 14.58 -16.34 -9.23
C THR A 169 15.16 -15.01 -8.72
N ALA A 170 16.49 -14.87 -8.74
CA ALA A 170 17.14 -13.61 -8.37
C ALA A 170 16.58 -12.43 -9.19
N LEU A 171 16.31 -12.65 -10.47
CA LEU A 171 15.67 -11.66 -11.35
C LEU A 171 14.26 -11.30 -10.88
N ALA A 172 13.44 -12.27 -10.49
CA ALA A 172 12.10 -12.02 -9.94
C ALA A 172 12.18 -11.15 -8.67
N THR A 173 13.11 -11.49 -7.75
CA THR A 173 13.35 -10.73 -6.52
C THR A 173 13.79 -9.31 -6.81
N THR A 174 14.76 -9.11 -7.72
CA THR A 174 15.22 -7.76 -8.11
C THR A 174 14.10 -6.93 -8.71
N LEU A 175 13.28 -7.50 -9.59
CA LEU A 175 12.16 -6.77 -10.20
C LEU A 175 11.08 -6.41 -9.18
N SER A 176 10.79 -7.28 -8.22
CA SER A 176 9.82 -7.00 -7.14
C SER A 176 10.34 -5.99 -6.13
N THR A 177 11.65 -5.93 -5.86
CA THR A 177 12.22 -4.97 -4.88
C THR A 177 12.60 -3.62 -5.49
N THR A 178 12.76 -3.55 -6.81
CA THR A 178 13.00 -2.29 -7.51
C THR A 178 11.70 -1.51 -7.58
N VAL A 179 11.55 -0.58 -6.64
CA VAL A 179 10.45 0.37 -6.54
C VAL A 179 10.94 1.78 -6.85
N SER A 180 10.02 2.62 -7.28
CA SER A 180 10.34 4.01 -7.58
C SER A 180 10.54 4.80 -6.30
N THR A 181 11.59 5.63 -6.24
CA THR A 181 11.81 6.55 -5.12
C THR A 181 10.86 7.73 -5.25
N HIS A 182 9.59 7.53 -4.94
CA HIS A 182 8.62 8.61 -4.88
C HIS A 182 8.61 9.20 -3.48
N SER A 183 9.09 10.44 -3.36
CA SER A 183 9.20 11.26 -2.15
C SER A 183 7.83 11.69 -1.58
N SER A 184 6.84 10.81 -1.55
CA SER A 184 5.57 11.05 -0.88
C SER A 184 5.70 10.60 0.55
N LYS A 185 5.76 11.56 1.49
CA LYS A 185 5.55 11.33 2.91
C LYS A 185 4.22 10.60 3.09
N THR A 186 4.25 9.29 3.26
CA THR A 186 3.12 8.52 3.76
C THR A 186 2.88 9.02 5.18
N THR A 187 1.81 9.80 5.38
CA THR A 187 1.31 10.06 6.73
C THR A 187 0.89 8.71 7.30
N LEU A 188 1.65 8.21 8.26
CA LEU A 188 1.35 6.99 9.00
C LEU A 188 0.00 7.16 9.69
N THR A 189 -1.06 6.66 9.07
CA THR A 189 -2.32 6.42 9.76
C THR A 189 -2.15 5.14 10.57
N ILE A 190 -2.51 5.27 11.84
CA ILE A 190 -2.34 4.29 12.91
C ILE A 190 -3.34 3.15 12.63
N ASP A 191 -2.87 2.06 12.02
CA ASP A 191 -3.41 0.70 12.19
C ASP A 191 -2.67 -0.27 11.27
N GLU A 192 -1.60 -0.88 11.77
CA GLU A 192 -1.20 -2.24 11.41
C GLU A 192 -0.40 -2.85 12.59
N PRO A 193 -0.52 -4.17 12.82
CA PRO A 193 -0.14 -4.80 14.07
C PRO A 193 1.39 -4.89 14.20
N LYS A 194 1.88 -4.51 15.37
CA LYS A 194 3.31 -4.58 15.73
C LYS A 194 3.82 -6.01 15.59
N ALA A 195 4.94 -6.18 14.90
CA ALA A 195 5.71 -7.41 14.83
C ALA A 195 6.10 -7.90 16.24
N ALA A 196 6.22 -9.23 16.37
CA ALA A 196 6.40 -9.98 17.60
C ALA A 196 7.38 -9.33 18.61
N MET A 197 6.90 -9.11 19.83
CA MET A 197 7.69 -8.69 20.99
C MET A 197 8.70 -9.77 21.36
N GLN A 198 9.98 -9.38 21.47
CA GLN A 198 10.94 -10.12 22.28
C GLN A 198 10.51 -10.05 23.76
N THR A 199 10.64 -11.17 24.45
CA THR A 199 10.26 -11.36 25.85
C THR A 199 11.12 -10.51 26.77
N GLY A 200 10.64 -9.31 27.10
CA GLY A 200 11.16 -8.46 28.17
C GLY A 200 9.99 -7.76 28.85
N LYS A 201 9.91 -7.86 30.17
CA LYS A 201 8.77 -7.43 31.02
C LYS A 201 8.49 -5.92 30.91
N ALA A 202 7.81 -5.48 29.86
CA ALA A 202 7.28 -4.12 29.76
C ALA A 202 5.89 -4.07 30.42
N GLY A 203 5.69 -3.18 31.40
CA GLY A 203 4.35 -2.89 31.96
C GLY A 203 4.16 -3.00 33.48
N ARG A 204 5.21 -2.94 34.31
CA ARG A 204 5.03 -2.75 35.76
C ARG A 204 4.95 -1.25 36.08
N LEU A 205 3.95 -0.83 36.86
CA LEU A 205 3.95 0.49 37.51
C LEU A 205 5.19 0.60 38.41
N MET A 206 5.92 1.70 38.29
CA MET A 206 7.16 1.97 39.04
C MET A 206 6.92 1.90 40.57
N SER A 207 7.70 1.08 41.27
CA SER A 207 7.77 1.15 42.73
C SER A 207 8.59 2.37 43.15
N LYS A 208 8.37 2.90 44.37
CA LYS A 208 9.12 4.06 44.87
C LYS A 208 10.64 3.79 44.96
N GLU A 209 11.04 2.55 45.23
CA GLU A 209 12.46 2.14 45.29
C GLU A 209 13.12 2.15 43.91
N ASP A 210 12.39 1.75 42.85
CA ASP A 210 12.94 1.73 41.49
C ASP A 210 13.12 3.16 40.95
N ALA A 211 12.23 4.09 41.32
CA ALA A 211 12.34 5.50 40.96
C ALA A 211 13.58 6.17 41.58
N GLU A 212 13.93 5.81 42.81
CA GLU A 212 15.14 6.33 43.48
C GLU A 212 16.43 5.78 42.83
N LYS A 213 16.45 4.51 42.44
CA LYS A 213 17.59 3.92 41.72
C LYS A 213 17.83 4.58 40.36
N VAL A 214 16.76 4.86 39.62
CA VAL A 214 16.86 5.57 38.33
C VAL A 214 17.37 7.00 38.53
N LYS A 215 16.88 7.69 39.56
CA LYS A 215 17.33 9.05 39.90
C LYS A 215 18.81 9.08 40.29
N ALA A 216 19.29 8.07 41.03
CA ALA A 216 20.70 7.92 41.38
C ALA A 216 21.57 7.61 40.14
N ALA A 217 21.07 6.80 39.19
CA ALA A 217 21.79 6.49 37.96
C ALA A 217 21.95 7.72 37.04
N ILE A 218 20.91 8.56 36.93
CA ILE A 218 21.01 9.84 36.19
C ILE A 218 22.01 10.78 36.87
N ALA A 219 22.05 10.82 38.20
CA ALA A 219 22.99 11.65 38.94
C ALA A 219 24.45 11.17 38.84
N LYS A 220 24.67 9.88 38.56
CA LYS A 220 26.01 9.27 38.41
C LYS A 220 26.52 9.30 36.96
N ALA A 221 25.66 9.55 35.97
CA ALA A 221 26.06 9.60 34.56
C ALA A 221 27.01 10.78 34.29
N THR A 222 28.15 10.50 33.67
CA THR A 222 29.21 11.49 33.40
C THR A 222 29.12 12.07 31.99
N SER A 223 28.30 11.47 31.10
CA SER A 223 28.08 11.93 29.73
C SER A 223 26.65 12.37 29.45
N VAL A 224 26.50 13.46 28.70
CA VAL A 224 25.22 14.01 28.23
C VAL A 224 24.46 13.02 27.34
N GLU A 225 25.17 12.13 26.65
CA GLU A 225 24.58 11.11 25.78
C GLU A 225 23.96 9.96 26.58
N GLU A 226 24.56 9.60 27.73
CA GLU A 226 24.01 8.59 28.64
C GLU A 226 22.74 9.10 29.31
N ILE A 227 22.71 10.37 29.71
CA ILE A 227 21.52 11.01 30.29
C ILE A 227 20.35 10.96 29.28
N ARG A 228 20.60 11.34 28.01
CA ARG A 228 19.56 11.31 26.96
C ARG A 228 19.06 9.89 26.66
N LYS A 229 19.94 8.89 26.75
CA LYS A 229 19.58 7.48 26.56
C LYS A 229 18.68 6.99 27.71
N LEU A 230 19.03 7.31 28.95
CA LEU A 230 18.24 6.98 30.14
C LEU A 230 16.88 7.66 30.14
N GLU A 231 16.81 8.94 29.78
CA GLU A 231 15.55 9.69 29.64
C GLU A 231 14.64 9.11 28.55
N ARG A 232 15.22 8.68 27.42
CA ARG A 232 14.46 8.06 26.33
C ARG A 232 13.88 6.71 26.76
N SER A 233 14.67 5.87 27.42
CA SER A 233 14.20 4.57 27.93
C SER A 233 13.05 4.73 28.93
N LEU A 234 13.13 5.72 29.82
CA LEU A 234 12.04 6.03 30.77
C LEU A 234 10.78 6.51 30.08
N ARG A 235 10.92 7.37 29.05
CA ARG A 235 9.79 7.86 28.26
C ARG A 235 9.10 6.75 27.47
N GLU A 236 9.86 5.75 27.06
CA GLU A 236 9.37 4.58 26.32
C GLU A 236 8.85 3.46 27.25
N GLY A 237 8.91 3.65 28.58
CA GLY A 237 8.37 2.71 29.57
C GLY A 237 9.25 1.50 29.85
N TYR A 238 10.52 1.54 29.45
CA TYR A 238 11.49 0.48 29.69
C TYR A 238 12.38 0.84 30.89
N MET A 239 12.51 -0.10 31.84
CA MET A 239 13.53 0.03 32.88
C MET A 239 14.91 -0.16 32.25
N PRO A 240 15.84 0.79 32.40
CA PRO A 240 17.21 0.58 31.97
C PRO A 240 17.86 -0.52 32.82
N GLU A 241 18.47 -1.52 32.18
CA GLU A 241 19.29 -2.51 32.87
C GLU A 241 20.52 -1.81 33.49
N MET A 242 20.64 -1.89 34.82
CA MET A 242 21.67 -1.18 35.59
C MET A 242 22.96 -2.01 35.77
N GLU A 243 23.40 -2.74 34.74
CA GLU A 243 24.74 -3.32 34.75
C GLU A 243 25.70 -2.39 33.99
N SER A 244 26.64 -1.83 34.75
CA SER A 244 27.73 -0.90 34.36
C SER A 244 27.32 0.53 34.00
N VAL A 245 27.08 1.37 35.02
CA VAL A 245 27.22 2.82 34.89
C VAL A 245 28.53 3.23 35.61
N GLY A 246 29.57 3.49 34.81
CA GLY A 246 30.87 4.00 35.27
C GLY A 246 32.05 3.04 35.12
N ALA A 247 32.33 2.57 33.90
CA ALA A 247 33.65 2.10 33.51
C ALA A 247 34.29 3.11 32.56
#